data_AF-A0A1H1Q115-F1
#
_entry.id   AF-A0A1H1Q115-F1
#
_cell.length_a   1.000
_cell.length_b   1.000
_cell.length_c   1.000
_cell.angle_alpha   90.00
_cell.angle_beta   90.00
_cell.angle_gamma   90.00
#
_symmetry.space_group_name_H-M   'P 1'
#
loop_
_entity.id
_entity.type
_entity.pdbx_description
1 polymer ?
#
loop_
_entity_poly.entity_id
_entity_poly.type
_entity_poly.pdbx_seq_one_letter_code
_entity_poly.pdbx_strand_id
1 'polypeptide(L)'
;MLATSSDHLLYRIDECSDLMADACVCGEDGDLVFLSVWARDTAIQQFLARLTLGRDVDGLDQFHLITDQGASVSVFVPSVERLEKRLTRSYRRTLFGSLVNLWLFDRRCVLPDKATTSALALLPRAAADPTSRLWLLVKETCPLPLLDHWQGTVIALLRDRDMIRDLPVALGPLQGFRLGLDVPVLTEALGSMIRQGVLTAHPVALQATSERPLEAVA
;
A
#
# COMPACT_ATOMS: atom_id res chain seq x y z
N MET A 1 -3.02 -26.57 4.51
CA MET A 1 -1.89 -25.88 3.84
C MET A 1 -1.04 -25.27 4.94
N LEU A 2 0.17 -25.78 5.13
CA LEU A 2 1.11 -25.19 6.10
C LEU A 2 1.57 -23.84 5.55
N ALA A 3 1.48 -22.80 6.38
CA ALA A 3 2.12 -21.53 6.13
C ALA A 3 3.62 -21.81 5.92
N THR A 4 4.14 -21.48 4.74
CA THR A 4 5.58 -21.38 4.50
C THR A 4 6.13 -20.38 5.51
N SER A 5 7.04 -20.82 6.39
CA SER A 5 7.70 -19.95 7.35
C SER A 5 8.54 -18.93 6.60
N SER A 6 8.00 -17.76 6.33
CA SER A 6 8.83 -16.57 6.35
C SER A 6 9.36 -16.46 7.78
N ASP A 7 10.67 -16.38 7.97
CA ASP A 7 11.25 -15.95 9.24
C ASP A 7 10.54 -14.67 9.66
N HIS A 8 9.61 -14.78 10.61
CA HIS A 8 8.79 -13.65 11.06
C HIS A 8 9.69 -12.79 11.94
N LEU A 9 10.50 -11.94 11.30
CA LEU A 9 11.32 -10.96 11.97
C LEU A 9 10.40 -9.95 12.63
N LEU A 10 10.42 -9.96 13.96
CA LEU A 10 9.83 -8.92 14.78
C LEU A 10 10.87 -7.82 14.98
N TYR A 11 10.52 -6.60 14.61
CA TYR A 11 11.34 -5.40 14.75
C TYR A 11 11.05 -4.74 16.10
N ARG A 12 12.10 -4.36 16.83
CA ARG A 12 11.94 -3.62 18.09
C ARG A 12 11.71 -2.14 17.79
N ILE A 13 10.86 -1.48 18.57
CA ILE A 13 10.76 -0.02 18.58
C ILE A 13 11.66 0.50 19.71
N ASP A 14 12.66 1.31 19.38
CA ASP A 14 13.69 1.72 20.35
C ASP A 14 13.10 2.53 21.51
N GLU A 15 12.21 3.46 21.19
CA GLU A 15 11.53 4.33 22.16
C GLU A 15 10.46 3.61 22.98
N CYS A 16 10.12 2.37 22.61
CA CYS A 16 9.02 1.58 23.17
C CYS A 16 9.40 0.10 23.24
N SER A 17 10.25 -0.27 24.21
CA SER A 17 10.82 -1.63 24.33
C SER A 17 9.80 -2.77 24.48
N ASP A 18 8.59 -2.47 24.95
CA ASP A 18 7.51 -3.46 25.15
C ASP A 18 6.70 -3.73 23.87
N LEU A 19 6.99 -3.01 22.77
CA LEU A 19 6.35 -3.16 21.48
C LEU A 19 7.26 -3.86 20.47
N MET A 20 6.66 -4.79 19.72
CA MET A 20 7.31 -5.49 18.62
C MET A 20 6.50 -5.29 17.34
N ALA A 21 7.12 -4.75 16.28
CA ALA A 21 6.48 -4.61 14.98
C ALA A 21 6.71 -5.84 14.11
N ASP A 22 5.72 -6.28 13.35
CA ASP A 22 5.87 -7.35 12.34
C ASP A 22 5.76 -6.81 10.90
N ALA A 23 5.31 -5.58 10.73
CA ALA A 23 5.29 -4.87 9.46
C ALA A 23 5.32 -3.36 9.67
N CYS A 24 6.07 -2.66 8.81
CA CYS A 24 6.06 -1.21 8.73
C CYS A 24 6.26 -0.75 7.29
N VAL A 25 5.44 0.20 6.85
CA VAL A 25 5.55 0.82 5.52
C VAL A 25 5.58 2.33 5.72
N CYS A 26 6.55 2.99 5.09
CA CYS A 26 6.71 4.45 5.15
C CYS A 26 6.72 5.04 3.74
N GLY A 27 6.24 6.28 3.63
CA GLY A 27 6.34 7.06 2.41
C GLY A 27 7.73 7.66 2.18
N GLU A 28 7.81 8.65 1.29
CA GLU A 28 9.08 9.19 0.79
C GLU A 28 9.86 9.96 1.85
N ASP A 29 9.16 10.68 2.73
CA ASP A 29 9.76 11.48 3.80
C ASP A 29 9.89 10.67 5.11
N GLY A 30 9.72 9.35 5.03
CA GLY A 30 9.64 8.48 6.21
C GLY A 30 8.30 8.57 6.94
N ASP A 31 7.27 9.17 6.33
CA ASP A 31 5.93 9.28 6.89
C ASP A 31 5.28 7.92 7.07
N LEU A 32 4.71 7.68 8.26
CA LEU A 32 4.07 6.43 8.60
C LEU A 32 2.83 6.21 7.72
N VAL A 33 2.91 5.19 6.85
CA VAL A 33 1.79 4.73 6.02
C VAL A 33 1.10 3.54 6.67
N PHE A 34 1.86 2.58 7.21
CA PHE A 34 1.33 1.41 7.89
C PHE A 34 2.29 0.93 8.98
N LEU A 35 1.73 0.51 10.11
CA LEU A 35 2.43 -0.17 11.19
C LEU A 35 1.53 -1.25 11.77
N SER A 36 2.07 -2.46 11.92
CA SER A 36 1.46 -3.55 12.70
C SER A 36 2.39 -3.88 13.86
N VAL A 37 1.87 -3.76 15.08
CA VAL A 37 2.62 -3.96 16.34
C VAL A 37 1.86 -4.84 17.31
N TRP A 38 2.64 -5.61 18.06
CA TRP A 38 2.19 -6.53 19.08
C TRP A 38 2.73 -6.12 20.45
N ALA A 39 1.84 -6.01 21.43
CA ALA A 39 2.22 -5.78 22.82
C ALA A 39 1.07 -6.10 23.79
N ARG A 40 1.33 -5.94 25.09
CA ARG A 40 0.28 -5.93 26.12
C ARG A 40 -0.61 -4.70 25.96
N ASP A 41 -1.86 -4.80 26.40
CA ASP A 41 -2.85 -3.72 26.27
C ASP A 41 -2.34 -2.39 26.86
N THR A 42 -1.69 -2.42 28.03
CA THR A 42 -1.11 -1.22 28.67
C THR A 42 -0.03 -0.55 27.82
N ALA A 43 0.87 -1.33 27.22
CA ALA A 43 1.91 -0.81 26.34
C ALA A 43 1.33 -0.23 25.05
N ILE A 44 0.30 -0.87 24.47
CA ILE A 44 -0.44 -0.32 23.32
C ILE A 44 -1.13 1.00 23.67
N GLN A 45 -1.79 1.09 24.83
CA GLN A 45 -2.45 2.34 25.25
C GLN A 45 -1.43 3.45 25.50
N GLN A 46 -0.31 3.15 26.15
CA GLN A 46 0.77 4.11 26.35
C GLN A 46 1.33 4.60 25.01
N PHE A 47 1.60 3.69 24.07
CA PHE A 47 2.07 4.05 22.73
C PHE A 47 1.10 4.99 22.01
N LEU A 48 -0.20 4.66 21.98
CA LEU A 48 -1.22 5.52 21.37
C LEU A 48 -1.33 6.89 22.04
N ALA A 49 -1.20 6.94 23.37
CA ALA A 49 -1.22 8.20 24.12
C ALA A 49 -0.01 9.08 23.75
N ARG A 50 1.19 8.49 23.68
CA ARG A 50 2.41 9.21 23.27
C ARG A 50 2.31 9.73 21.85
N LEU A 51 1.78 8.93 20.91
CA LEU A 51 1.52 9.40 19.54
C LEU A 51 0.60 10.61 19.53
N THR A 52 -0.47 10.60 20.34
CA THR A 52 -1.44 11.70 20.43
C THR A 52 -0.81 12.98 20.97
N LEU A 53 0.15 12.87 21.89
CA LEU A 53 0.92 14.01 22.41
C LEU A 53 1.93 14.58 21.40
N GLY A 54 2.34 13.79 20.39
CA GLY A 54 3.21 14.24 19.32
C GLY A 54 4.54 14.82 19.83
N ARG A 55 4.73 16.13 19.70
CA ARG A 55 5.95 16.85 20.09
C ARG A 55 5.97 17.34 21.54
N ASP A 56 4.87 17.16 22.27
CA ASP A 56 4.80 17.56 23.68
C ASP A 56 5.70 16.69 24.56
N VAL A 57 5.86 17.07 25.83
CA VAL A 57 6.61 16.29 26.82
C VAL A 57 6.05 14.87 26.89
N ASP A 58 6.95 13.88 26.83
CA ASP A 58 6.65 12.44 26.74
C ASP A 58 5.90 11.98 25.46
N GLY A 59 5.69 12.88 24.50
CA GLY A 59 5.12 12.58 23.20
C GLY A 59 6.02 11.74 22.29
N LEU A 60 5.47 11.33 21.15
CA LEU A 60 6.16 10.58 20.12
C LEU A 60 5.64 10.95 18.73
N ASP A 61 6.36 11.81 18.01
CA ASP A 61 6.11 12.11 16.59
C ASP A 61 7.11 11.42 15.65
N GLN A 62 8.13 10.76 16.21
CA GLN A 62 9.11 9.97 15.49
C GLN A 62 9.54 8.78 16.36
N PHE A 63 9.76 7.62 15.74
CA PHE A 63 10.33 6.45 16.41
C PHE A 63 11.22 5.64 15.47
N HIS A 64 12.03 4.75 16.03
CA HIS A 64 12.99 3.95 15.29
C HIS A 64 12.68 2.47 15.38
N LEU A 65 12.62 1.82 14.22
CA LEU A 65 12.55 0.37 14.10
C LEU A 65 13.96 -0.21 13.94
N ILE A 66 14.33 -1.11 14.83
CA ILE A 66 15.62 -1.80 14.80
C ILE A 66 15.47 -3.10 14.00
N THR A 67 16.20 -3.18 12.89
CA THR A 67 16.27 -4.40 12.07
C THR A 67 17.19 -5.45 12.68
N ASP A 68 17.06 -6.69 12.23
CA ASP A 68 17.94 -7.81 12.59
C ASP A 68 19.42 -7.54 12.29
N GLN A 69 19.69 -6.79 11.22
CA GLN A 69 21.03 -6.32 10.83
C GLN A 69 21.55 -5.18 11.73
N GLY A 70 20.78 -4.75 12.72
CA GLY A 70 21.11 -3.63 13.59
C GLY A 70 20.92 -2.26 12.94
N ALA A 71 20.32 -2.19 11.75
CA ALA A 71 20.00 -0.92 11.12
C ALA A 71 18.81 -0.26 11.84
N SER A 72 18.87 1.06 11.96
CA SER A 72 17.79 1.87 12.54
C SER A 72 16.99 2.52 11.41
N VAL A 73 15.70 2.19 11.32
CA VAL A 73 14.76 2.77 10.35
C VAL A 73 13.92 3.81 11.07
N SER A 74 14.12 5.08 10.72
CA SER A 74 13.34 6.19 11.25
C SER A 74 11.93 6.22 10.65
N VAL A 75 10.92 6.30 11.50
CA VAL A 75 9.51 6.41 11.13
C VAL A 75 8.95 7.71 11.72
N PHE A 76 8.46 8.59 10.86
CA PHE A 76 7.85 9.85 11.23
C PHE A 76 6.33 9.73 11.25
N VAL A 77 5.67 10.33 12.24
CA VAL A 77 4.22 10.34 12.40
C VAL A 77 3.72 11.75 12.12
N PRO A 78 3.42 12.10 10.85
CA PRO A 78 3.16 13.48 10.45
C PRO A 78 1.88 14.07 11.06
N SER A 79 0.84 13.26 11.21
CA SER A 79 -0.44 13.66 11.84
C SER A 79 -1.19 12.40 12.25
N VAL A 80 -1.51 12.29 13.53
CA VAL A 80 -2.27 11.15 14.06
C VAL A 80 -3.71 11.15 13.56
N GLU A 81 -4.24 12.32 13.20
CA GLU A 81 -5.59 12.49 12.63
C GLU A 81 -5.73 11.84 11.24
N ARG A 82 -4.61 11.67 10.53
CA ARG A 82 -4.55 10.95 9.25
C ARG A 82 -4.44 9.44 9.41
N LEU A 83 -4.21 8.94 10.62
CA LEU A 83 -4.10 7.52 10.91
C LEU A 83 -5.43 6.97 11.43
N GLU A 84 -5.81 5.83 10.89
CA GLU A 84 -6.84 4.97 11.47
C GLU A 84 -6.18 3.85 12.25
N LYS A 85 -6.88 3.38 13.30
CA LYS A 85 -6.43 2.28 14.14
C LYS A 85 -7.40 1.10 14.08
N ARG A 86 -6.85 -0.11 14.03
CA ARG A 86 -7.59 -1.36 14.24
C ARG A 86 -6.88 -2.20 15.29
N LEU A 87 -7.67 -2.77 16.21
CA LEU A 87 -7.15 -3.56 17.32
C LEU A 87 -7.75 -4.96 17.25
N THR A 88 -6.90 -5.97 17.34
CA THR A 88 -7.33 -7.37 17.46
C THR A 88 -6.80 -7.96 18.76
N ARG A 89 -7.69 -8.58 19.54
CA ARG A 89 -7.36 -9.25 20.81
C ARG A 89 -7.37 -10.76 20.61
N SER A 90 -6.41 -11.26 19.83
CA SER A 90 -6.35 -12.66 19.39
C SER A 90 -5.95 -13.62 20.52
N TYR A 91 -5.05 -13.21 21.43
CA TYR A 91 -4.55 -14.07 22.50
C TYR A 91 -4.99 -13.55 23.87
N ARG A 92 -6.11 -14.09 24.36
CA ARG A 92 -6.64 -13.81 25.69
C ARG A 92 -6.14 -14.88 26.67
N ARG A 93 -5.83 -14.48 27.91
CA ARG A 93 -5.42 -15.39 29.01
C ARG A 93 -4.10 -16.14 28.77
N THR A 94 -3.08 -15.48 28.23
CA THR A 94 -1.72 -16.04 28.23
C THR A 94 -1.09 -15.88 29.62
N LEU A 95 0.00 -16.59 29.89
CA LEU A 95 0.82 -16.40 31.11
C LEU A 95 1.30 -14.95 31.29
N PHE A 96 1.35 -14.18 30.20
CA PHE A 96 1.81 -12.80 30.15
C PHE A 96 0.67 -11.77 30.06
N GLY A 97 -0.59 -12.20 30.24
CA GLY A 97 -1.77 -11.35 30.07
C GLY A 97 -2.40 -11.46 28.69
N SER A 98 -3.09 -10.41 28.24
CA SER A 98 -3.69 -10.36 26.90
C SER A 98 -2.75 -9.66 25.93
N LEU A 99 -2.40 -10.34 24.83
CA LEU A 99 -1.61 -9.77 23.75
C LEU A 99 -2.56 -9.16 22.71
N VAL A 100 -2.23 -7.95 22.26
CA VAL A 100 -3.01 -7.14 21.33
C VAL A 100 -2.18 -6.91 20.08
N ASN A 101 -2.80 -7.07 18.91
CA ASN A 101 -2.27 -6.55 17.66
C ASN A 101 -2.93 -5.20 17.37
N LEU A 102 -2.12 -4.15 17.24
CA LEU A 102 -2.53 -2.84 16.79
C LEU A 102 -2.04 -2.63 15.36
N TRP A 103 -2.97 -2.28 14.46
CA TRP A 103 -2.66 -1.70 13.16
C TRP A 103 -2.91 -0.21 13.19
N LEU A 104 -1.92 0.55 12.75
CA LEU A 104 -2.03 1.97 12.42
C LEU A 104 -1.81 2.12 10.93
N PHE A 105 -2.66 2.88 10.25
CA PHE A 105 -2.55 3.05 8.81
C PHE A 105 -3.12 4.38 8.33
N ASP A 106 -2.51 4.96 7.30
CA ASP A 106 -3.02 6.16 6.63
C ASP A 106 -4.39 5.87 6.02
N ARG A 107 -5.36 6.76 6.22
CA ARG A 107 -6.74 6.65 5.73
C ARG A 107 -6.83 6.44 4.21
N ARG A 108 -5.84 6.93 3.47
CA ARG A 108 -5.72 6.75 2.01
C ARG A 108 -5.48 5.30 1.60
N CYS A 109 -5.15 4.41 2.53
CA CYS A 109 -5.09 2.97 2.31
C CYS A 109 -6.48 2.32 2.21
N VAL A 110 -7.54 3.02 2.65
CA VAL A 110 -8.93 2.53 2.63
C VAL A 110 -9.75 3.27 1.58
N LEU A 111 -9.60 4.59 1.48
CA LEU A 111 -10.34 5.41 0.53
C LEU A 111 -9.40 6.42 -0.14
N PRO A 112 -9.41 6.54 -1.47
CA PRO A 112 -8.67 7.59 -2.16
C PRO A 112 -9.02 8.99 -1.67
N ASP A 113 -8.01 9.84 -1.57
CA ASP A 113 -8.20 11.28 -1.36
C ASP A 113 -8.56 11.93 -2.70
N LYS A 114 -9.84 12.29 -2.83
CA LYS A 114 -10.38 12.92 -4.04
C LYS A 114 -9.91 14.36 -4.25
N ALA A 115 -9.51 15.06 -3.18
CA ALA A 115 -9.04 16.44 -3.30
C ALA A 115 -7.64 16.51 -3.93
N THR A 116 -6.78 15.55 -3.57
CA THR A 116 -5.40 15.46 -4.09
C THR A 116 -5.24 14.41 -5.20
N THR A 117 -6.34 13.73 -5.57
CA THR A 117 -6.35 12.59 -6.50
C THR A 117 -5.24 11.59 -6.21
N SER A 118 -5.10 11.25 -4.93
CA SER A 118 -4.05 10.39 -4.42
C SER A 118 -4.62 9.22 -3.61
N ALA A 119 -3.89 8.10 -3.60
CA ALA A 119 -4.25 6.94 -2.83
C ALA A 119 -3.02 6.12 -2.45
N LEU A 120 -3.17 5.24 -1.48
CA LEU A 120 -2.14 4.31 -1.05
C LEU A 120 -2.64 2.88 -1.18
N ALA A 121 -1.76 1.97 -1.59
CA ALA A 121 -2.05 0.54 -1.58
C ALA A 121 -1.00 -0.21 -0.76
N LEU A 122 -1.51 -1.12 0.07
CA LEU A 122 -0.71 -2.09 0.81
C LEU A 122 -1.04 -3.48 0.25
N LEU A 123 -0.07 -4.12 -0.38
CA LEU A 123 -0.24 -5.44 -0.98
C LEU A 123 0.71 -6.44 -0.31
N PRO A 124 0.34 -7.72 -0.20
CA PRO A 124 1.28 -8.75 0.19
C PRO A 124 2.45 -8.79 -0.78
N ARG A 125 3.68 -8.85 -0.25
CA ARG A 125 4.90 -8.97 -1.05
C ARG A 125 4.95 -10.29 -1.83
N ALA A 126 4.31 -11.34 -1.28
CA ALA A 126 4.20 -12.64 -1.93
C ALA A 126 3.18 -12.68 -3.08
N ALA A 127 2.42 -11.60 -3.32
CA ALA A 127 1.48 -11.55 -4.44
C ALA A 127 2.24 -11.46 -5.78
N ALA A 128 1.91 -12.35 -6.73
CA ALA A 128 2.65 -12.51 -7.98
C ALA A 128 2.58 -11.28 -8.90
N ASP A 129 1.45 -10.56 -8.94
CA ASP A 129 1.26 -9.39 -9.79
C ASP A 129 0.37 -8.33 -9.11
N PRO A 130 0.87 -7.11 -8.83
CA PRO A 130 0.07 -6.04 -8.25
C PRO A 130 -0.85 -5.36 -9.27
N THR A 131 -0.68 -5.58 -10.58
CA THR A 131 -1.31 -4.80 -11.66
C THR A 131 -2.84 -4.77 -11.55
N SER A 132 -3.48 -5.91 -11.28
CA SER A 132 -4.93 -5.98 -11.12
C SER A 132 -5.45 -5.19 -9.91
N ARG A 133 -4.69 -5.18 -8.80
CA ARG A 133 -5.07 -4.42 -7.60
C ARG A 133 -4.83 -2.92 -7.77
N LEU A 134 -3.70 -2.55 -8.37
CA LEU A 134 -3.38 -1.16 -8.69
C LEU A 134 -4.38 -0.59 -9.70
N TRP A 135 -4.85 -1.40 -10.66
CA TRP A 135 -5.86 -0.96 -11.61
C TRP A 135 -7.19 -0.57 -10.96
N LEU A 136 -7.66 -1.37 -9.99
CA LEU A 136 -8.85 -1.01 -9.22
C LEU A 136 -8.65 0.33 -8.50
N LEU A 137 -7.50 0.52 -7.84
CA LEU A 137 -7.17 1.77 -7.16
C LEU A 137 -7.14 2.96 -8.13
N VAL A 138 -6.55 2.79 -9.31
CA VAL A 138 -6.51 3.81 -10.37
C VAL A 138 -7.92 4.18 -10.81
N LYS A 139 -8.80 3.20 -11.07
CA LYS A 139 -10.20 3.47 -11.45
C LYS A 139 -11.00 4.16 -10.35
N GLU A 140 -10.73 3.86 -9.08
CA GLU A 140 -11.40 4.50 -7.94
C GLU A 140 -10.91 5.94 -7.68
N THR A 141 -9.65 6.23 -8.02
CA THR A 141 -9.01 7.52 -7.75
C THR A 141 -9.11 8.49 -8.93
N CYS A 142 -9.09 7.98 -10.16
CA CYS A 142 -9.09 8.78 -11.37
C CYS A 142 -10.49 9.34 -11.67
N PRO A 143 -10.63 10.65 -11.93
CA PRO A 143 -11.92 11.22 -12.31
C PRO A 143 -12.31 10.93 -13.77
N LEU A 144 -11.40 10.41 -14.59
CA LEU A 144 -11.63 10.12 -16.01
C LEU A 144 -12.23 8.71 -16.18
N PRO A 145 -13.16 8.51 -17.14
CA PRO A 145 -13.69 7.19 -17.43
C PRO A 145 -12.64 6.31 -18.11
N LEU A 146 -12.05 5.38 -17.36
CA LEU A 146 -11.06 4.44 -17.86
C LEU A 146 -11.72 3.10 -18.24
N LEU A 147 -11.38 2.57 -19.40
CA LEU A 147 -11.88 1.28 -19.89
C LEU A 147 -10.96 0.13 -19.46
N ASP A 148 -11.51 -1.03 -19.13
CA ASP A 148 -10.74 -2.14 -18.56
C ASP A 148 -9.62 -2.64 -19.49
N HIS A 149 -9.84 -2.66 -20.80
CA HIS A 149 -8.81 -3.08 -21.76
C HIS A 149 -7.66 -2.06 -21.91
N TRP A 150 -7.77 -0.87 -21.30
CA TRP A 150 -6.68 0.11 -21.25
C TRP A 150 -5.69 -0.18 -20.11
N GLN A 151 -5.99 -1.13 -19.21
CA GLN A 151 -5.24 -1.38 -17.98
C GLN A 151 -3.72 -1.42 -18.19
N GLY A 152 -3.22 -2.30 -19.06
CA GLY A 152 -1.77 -2.46 -19.25
C GLY A 152 -1.10 -1.16 -19.71
N THR A 153 -1.69 -0.51 -20.70
CA THR A 153 -1.19 0.74 -21.28
C THR A 153 -1.22 1.89 -20.28
N VAL A 154 -2.31 2.03 -19.52
CA VAL A 154 -2.46 3.11 -18.52
C VAL A 154 -1.55 2.88 -17.32
N ILE A 155 -1.45 1.65 -16.81
CA ILE A 155 -0.54 1.33 -15.69
C ILE A 155 0.91 1.60 -16.10
N ALA A 156 1.32 1.24 -17.32
CA ALA A 156 2.65 1.56 -17.83
C ALA A 156 2.88 3.08 -17.91
N LEU A 157 1.96 3.83 -18.51
CA LEU A 157 2.02 5.30 -18.58
C LEU A 157 2.13 5.94 -17.19
N LEU A 158 1.36 5.48 -16.22
CA LEU A 158 1.38 6.03 -14.86
C LEU A 158 2.69 5.76 -14.13
N ARG A 159 3.35 4.61 -14.39
CA ARG A 159 4.69 4.33 -13.87
C ARG A 159 5.75 5.18 -14.56
N ASP A 160 5.70 5.30 -15.89
CA ASP A 160 6.65 6.12 -16.67
C ASP A 160 6.60 7.61 -16.30
N ARG A 161 5.46 8.07 -15.75
CA ARG A 161 5.22 9.45 -15.32
C ARG A 161 5.36 9.63 -13.80
N ASP A 162 5.88 8.66 -13.07
CA ASP A 162 6.03 8.67 -11.61
C ASP A 162 4.73 8.92 -10.82
N MET A 163 3.57 8.66 -11.45
CA MET A 163 2.25 8.77 -10.81
C MET A 163 1.89 7.53 -10.00
N ILE A 164 2.46 6.38 -10.34
CA ILE A 164 2.48 5.17 -9.49
C ILE A 164 3.94 4.91 -9.11
N ARG A 165 4.22 4.95 -7.80
CA ARG A 165 5.54 4.68 -7.25
C ARG A 165 5.47 3.65 -6.13
N ASP A 166 6.50 2.84 -6.04
CA ASP A 166 6.67 1.92 -4.92
C ASP A 166 7.14 2.73 -3.71
N LEU A 167 6.65 2.39 -2.50
CA LEU A 167 7.07 3.06 -1.28
C LEU A 167 8.46 2.56 -0.86
N PRO A 168 9.38 3.48 -0.48
CA PRO A 168 10.80 3.15 -0.34
C PRO A 168 11.10 2.24 0.85
N VAL A 169 10.29 2.32 1.91
CA VAL A 169 10.45 1.52 3.13
C VAL A 169 9.25 0.61 3.28
N ALA A 170 9.49 -0.70 3.27
CA ALA A 170 8.47 -1.72 3.49
C ALA A 170 9.08 -2.93 4.20
N LEU A 171 9.05 -2.91 5.53
CA LEU A 171 9.48 -3.99 6.42
C LEU A 171 8.36 -5.02 6.59
N GLY A 172 8.74 -6.29 6.66
CA GLY A 172 7.81 -7.41 6.83
C GLY A 172 7.14 -7.88 5.52
N PRO A 173 5.96 -8.52 5.60
CA PRO A 173 5.35 -9.24 4.47
C PRO A 173 4.62 -8.33 3.47
N LEU A 174 4.68 -7.02 3.63
CA LEU A 174 3.96 -6.05 2.81
C LEU A 174 4.89 -5.32 1.85
N GLN A 175 4.30 -4.82 0.78
CA GLN A 175 4.84 -3.81 -0.11
C GLN A 175 3.83 -2.66 -0.21
N GLY A 176 4.33 -1.43 -0.32
CA GLY A 176 3.52 -0.24 -0.42
C GLY A 176 3.60 0.39 -1.80
N PHE A 177 2.50 0.98 -2.26
CA PHE A 177 2.46 1.78 -3.48
C PHE A 177 1.75 3.11 -3.20
N ARG A 178 2.26 4.19 -3.78
CA ARG A 178 1.58 5.48 -3.84
C ARG A 178 1.07 5.73 -5.24
N LEU A 179 -0.20 6.11 -5.32
CA LEU A 179 -0.82 6.70 -6.49
C LEU A 179 -0.99 8.21 -6.24
N GLY A 180 -0.47 9.04 -7.13
CA GLY A 180 -0.70 10.48 -7.14
C GLY A 180 -0.90 10.94 -8.57
N LEU A 181 -2.14 11.25 -8.94
CA LEU A 181 -2.48 11.59 -10.32
C LEU A 181 -2.30 13.08 -10.58
N ASP A 182 -1.50 13.42 -11.59
CA ASP A 182 -1.60 14.73 -12.25
C ASP A 182 -2.67 14.63 -13.34
N VAL A 183 -3.90 15.00 -12.99
CA VAL A 183 -5.07 14.85 -13.86
C VAL A 183 -4.92 15.63 -15.18
N PRO A 184 -4.46 16.89 -15.20
CA PRO A 184 -4.17 17.59 -16.45
C PRO A 184 -3.21 16.84 -17.37
N VAL A 185 -2.05 16.42 -16.85
CA VAL A 185 -1.02 15.70 -17.64
C VAL A 185 -1.56 14.35 -18.12
N LEU A 186 -2.28 13.63 -17.27
CA LEU A 186 -2.90 12.36 -17.64
C LEU A 186 -3.96 12.55 -18.73
N THR A 187 -4.79 13.58 -18.64
CA THR A 187 -5.84 13.88 -19.64
C THR A 187 -5.23 14.13 -21.02
N GLU A 188 -4.16 14.93 -21.07
CA GLU A 188 -3.46 15.21 -22.32
C GLU A 188 -2.84 13.94 -22.92
N ALA A 189 -2.16 13.14 -22.09
CA ALA A 189 -1.51 11.91 -22.51
C ALA A 189 -2.54 10.90 -23.06
N LEU A 190 -3.62 10.62 -22.32
CA LEU A 190 -4.68 9.72 -22.77
C LEU A 190 -5.33 10.24 -24.07
N GLY A 191 -5.61 11.53 -24.16
CA GLY A 191 -6.15 12.15 -25.37
C GLY A 191 -5.25 11.99 -26.59
N SER A 192 -3.92 12.09 -26.42
CA SER A 192 -2.97 11.83 -27.51
C SER A 192 -2.97 10.37 -27.94
N MET A 193 -2.98 9.44 -26.98
CA MET A 193 -2.99 8.00 -27.27
C MET A 193 -4.28 7.56 -27.98
N ILE A 194 -5.41 8.19 -27.66
CA ILE A 194 -6.68 7.98 -28.38
C ILE A 194 -6.57 8.48 -29.82
N ARG A 195 -6.05 9.71 -30.04
CA ARG A 195 -5.88 10.27 -31.40
C ARG A 195 -4.91 9.46 -32.26
N GLN A 196 -3.93 8.80 -31.64
CA GLN A 196 -2.96 7.91 -32.29
C GLN A 196 -3.50 6.49 -32.51
N GLY A 197 -4.70 6.16 -32.01
CA GLY A 197 -5.30 4.83 -32.14
C GLY A 197 -4.71 3.77 -31.20
N VAL A 198 -3.86 4.15 -30.24
CA VAL A 198 -3.30 3.24 -29.23
C VAL A 198 -4.36 2.85 -28.21
N LEU A 199 -5.19 3.82 -27.79
CA LEU A 199 -6.34 3.59 -26.92
C LEU A 199 -7.63 3.70 -27.74
N THR A 200 -8.43 2.65 -27.73
CA THR A 200 -9.68 2.55 -28.51
C THR A 200 -10.90 2.42 -27.60
N ALA A 201 -12.07 2.87 -28.06
CA ALA A 201 -13.33 2.75 -27.32
C ALA A 201 -13.82 1.31 -27.16
N HIS A 202 -13.38 0.40 -28.04
CA HIS A 202 -13.72 -1.01 -28.02
C HIS A 202 -12.46 -1.86 -27.93
N PRO A 203 -12.51 -3.00 -27.23
CA PRO A 203 -11.42 -3.97 -27.26
C PRO A 203 -11.15 -4.38 -28.71
N VAL A 204 -9.87 -4.45 -29.08
CA VAL A 204 -9.50 -5.04 -30.38
C VAL A 204 -9.93 -6.50 -30.30
N ALA A 205 -10.89 -6.90 -31.14
CA ALA A 205 -11.22 -8.30 -31.30
C ALA A 205 -9.95 -9.00 -31.75
N LEU A 206 -9.42 -9.90 -30.91
CA LEU A 206 -8.44 -10.89 -31.35
C LEU A 206 -9.08 -11.59 -32.53
N GLN A 207 -8.68 -11.22 -33.75
CA GLN A 207 -9.07 -11.95 -34.93
C GLN A 207 -8.48 -13.34 -34.74
N ALA A 208 -9.33 -14.28 -34.33
CA ALA A 208 -9.04 -15.69 -34.50
C ALA A 208 -8.83 -15.86 -36.00
N THR A 209 -7.56 -15.94 -36.41
CA THR A 209 -7.16 -16.48 -37.72
C THR A 209 -7.66 -17.91 -37.78
N SER A 210 -8.93 -18.05 -38.14
CA SER A 210 -9.52 -19.31 -38.56
C SER A 210 -9.13 -19.47 -40.02
N GLU A 211 -7.85 -19.77 -40.27
CA GLU A 211 -7.45 -20.40 -41.52
C GLU A 211 -8.02 -21.82 -41.48
N ARG A 212 -9.26 -21.98 -41.95
CA ARG A 212 -9.74 -23.28 -42.44
C ARG A 212 -9.63 -23.26 -43.96
N PRO A 213 -8.79 -24.11 -44.57
CA PRO A 213 -8.86 -24.34 -46.00
C PRO A 213 -10.21 -24.97 -46.32
N LEU A 214 -10.91 -24.42 -47.31
CA LEU A 214 -12.04 -25.08 -47.97
C LEU A 214 -11.49 -26.30 -48.72
N GLU A 215 -11.58 -27.49 -48.14
CA GLU A 215 -11.51 -28.72 -48.92
C GLU A 215 -12.79 -28.86 -49.74
N ALA A 216 -12.66 -28.58 -51.04
CA ALA A 216 -13.63 -28.98 -52.03
C ALA A 216 -13.55 -30.51 -52.20
N VAL A 217 -14.62 -31.21 -51.86
CA VAL A 217 -14.80 -32.63 -52.21
C VAL A 217 -15.68 -32.69 -53.46
N ALA A 218 -15.08 -33.18 -54.54
CA ALA A 218 -15.72 -33.59 -55.78
C ALA A 218 -16.43 -34.95 -55.62
#